data_AF-A0A5C3N030-F1
#
_entry.id   AF-A0A5C3N030-F1
#
_cell.length_a   1.000
_cell.length_b   1.000
_cell.length_c   1.000
_cell.angle_alpha   90.00
_cell.angle_beta   90.00
_cell.angle_gamma   90.00
#
_symmetry.space_group_name_H-M   'P 1'
#
loop_
_entity.id
_entity.type
_entity.pdbx_description
1 polymer ?
#
loop_
_entity_poly.entity_id
_entity_poly.type
_entity_poly.pdbx_seq_one_letter_code
_entity_poly.pdbx_strand_id
1 'polypeptide(L)'
;MKFLASLTVSTLSSAATLPGLMRRQGNIDDQPTCGTTGDATLSDCQYMYDNWPNFPDWSPTCHYYDGVGSSTAWRPACNGNCCVYTDWNGGLWADIRTAVSHLLDCGDKAKNTVNGVLQVVDSGRVCISNGDGCGDCFED
;
A
#
# COMPACT_ATOMS: atom_id res chain seq x y z
N MET A 1 36.16 -61.70 -12.78
CA MET A 1 36.33 -60.87 -11.57
C MET A 1 36.93 -59.55 -12.05
N LYS A 2 36.40 -58.34 -11.91
CA LYS A 2 35.44 -57.73 -10.99
C LYS A 2 34.69 -56.61 -11.76
N PHE A 3 33.39 -56.48 -11.51
CA PHE A 3 32.59 -55.29 -11.78
C PHE A 3 33.09 -54.11 -10.94
N LEU A 4 33.06 -52.88 -11.46
CA LEU A 4 32.69 -51.68 -10.67
C LEU A 4 32.03 -50.64 -11.57
N ALA A 5 30.87 -50.16 -11.10
CA ALA A 5 29.93 -49.27 -11.77
C ALA A 5 30.17 -47.79 -11.48
N SER A 6 29.61 -46.96 -12.35
CA SER A 6 29.57 -45.49 -12.35
C SER A 6 29.05 -44.84 -11.07
N LEU A 7 29.53 -43.64 -10.76
CA LEU A 7 28.74 -42.59 -10.12
C LEU A 7 29.11 -41.22 -10.70
N THR A 8 28.16 -40.62 -11.41
CA THR A 8 28.17 -39.23 -11.86
C THR A 8 27.73 -38.32 -10.70
N VAL A 9 28.56 -37.35 -10.32
CA VAL A 9 28.22 -36.35 -9.30
C VAL A 9 27.49 -35.20 -9.98
N SER A 10 26.17 -35.14 -9.80
CA SER A 10 25.34 -33.99 -10.18
C SER A 10 25.31 -33.00 -9.02
N THR A 11 26.05 -31.89 -9.12
CA THR A 11 25.97 -30.79 -8.14
C THR A 11 24.69 -30.00 -8.36
N LEU A 12 23.67 -30.28 -7.56
CA LEU A 12 22.51 -29.41 -7.37
C LEU A 12 22.97 -28.18 -6.58
N SER A 13 23.10 -27.04 -7.26
CA SER A 13 23.23 -25.74 -6.61
C SER A 13 21.89 -25.39 -5.95
N SER A 14 21.76 -25.70 -4.66
CA SER A 14 20.65 -25.20 -3.84
C SER A 14 20.76 -23.68 -3.75
N ALA A 15 19.86 -22.98 -4.44
CA ALA A 15 19.58 -21.57 -4.15
C ALA A 15 19.15 -21.49 -2.69
N ALA A 16 19.96 -20.82 -1.86
CA ALA A 16 19.60 -20.53 -0.49
C ALA A 16 18.46 -19.51 -0.48
N THR A 17 17.22 -20.00 -0.46
CA THR A 17 16.06 -19.22 -0.04
C THR A 17 16.25 -18.91 1.44
N LEU A 18 16.66 -17.68 1.75
CA LEU A 18 16.61 -17.14 3.10
C LEU A 18 15.16 -17.21 3.61
N PRO A 19 14.89 -17.92 4.71
CA PRO A 19 13.60 -17.82 5.38
C PRO A 19 13.62 -16.54 6.22
N GLY A 20 12.65 -15.64 6.04
CA GLY A 20 12.40 -14.64 7.10
C GLY A 20 11.93 -13.24 6.74
N LEU A 21 11.64 -12.92 5.48
CA LEU A 21 10.76 -11.78 5.18
C LEU A 21 9.51 -12.32 4.50
N MET A 22 8.68 -13.04 5.25
CA MET A 22 7.27 -13.12 4.88
C MET A 22 6.76 -11.68 4.83
N ARG A 23 6.34 -11.21 3.65
CA ARG A 23 5.37 -10.13 3.57
C ARG A 23 4.26 -10.50 4.56
N ARG A 24 3.95 -9.62 5.51
CA ARG A 24 2.77 -9.77 6.36
C ARG A 24 1.55 -9.57 5.45
N GLN A 25 1.22 -10.61 4.69
CA GLN A 25 0.19 -10.62 3.67
C GLN A 25 -1.18 -10.99 4.26
N GLY A 26 -1.40 -10.71 5.56
CA GLY A 26 -2.46 -11.35 6.34
C GLY A 26 -3.51 -10.42 6.93
N ASN A 27 -3.38 -9.10 6.75
CA ASN A 27 -4.26 -8.13 7.40
C ASN A 27 -4.84 -7.11 6.39
N ILE A 28 -5.16 -7.51 5.16
CA ILE A 28 -5.80 -6.63 4.18
C ILE A 28 -7.08 -7.31 3.73
N ASP A 29 -8.20 -6.57 3.73
CA ASP A 29 -9.40 -7.03 3.04
C ASP A 29 -9.09 -6.95 1.54
N ASP A 30 -9.08 -8.09 0.84
CA ASP A 30 -8.32 -8.32 -0.41
C ASP A 30 -8.77 -7.48 -1.62
N GLN A 31 -9.72 -6.55 -1.48
CA GLN A 31 -10.22 -5.74 -2.59
C GLN A 31 -10.23 -4.24 -2.26
N PRO A 32 -9.33 -3.44 -2.86
CA PRO A 32 -9.44 -2.00 -2.80
C PRO A 32 -10.73 -1.55 -3.49
N THR A 33 -11.37 -0.53 -2.92
CA THR A 33 -12.47 0.17 -3.57
C THR A 33 -11.89 1.33 -4.36
N CYS A 34 -11.86 1.20 -5.69
CA CYS A 34 -11.32 2.18 -6.61
C CYS A 34 -12.38 3.21 -7.01
N GLY A 35 -11.98 4.43 -7.34
CA GLY A 35 -12.88 5.43 -7.94
C GLY A 35 -13.71 6.24 -6.94
N THR A 36 -13.48 6.08 -5.63
CA THR A 36 -14.30 6.70 -4.58
C THR A 36 -13.73 8.02 -4.05
N THR A 37 -12.51 8.40 -4.46
CA THR A 37 -11.77 9.51 -3.86
C THR A 37 -11.20 10.45 -4.93
N GLY A 38 -10.63 11.57 -4.52
CA GLY A 38 -10.04 12.55 -5.44
C GLY A 38 -8.89 11.98 -6.29
N ASP A 39 -8.83 12.34 -7.58
CA ASP A 39 -7.82 11.84 -8.51
C ASP A 39 -6.39 12.28 -8.14
N ALA A 40 -5.60 11.36 -7.59
CA ALA A 40 -4.17 11.52 -7.43
C ALA A 40 -3.44 11.26 -8.74
N THR A 41 -2.24 11.82 -8.90
CA THR A 41 -1.40 11.55 -10.08
C THR A 41 -0.68 10.20 -9.93
N LEU A 42 -0.95 9.25 -10.83
CA LEU A 42 -0.43 7.88 -10.75
C LEU A 42 1.10 7.83 -10.74
N SER A 43 1.76 8.61 -11.61
CA SER A 43 3.23 8.71 -11.63
C SER A 43 3.82 9.22 -10.32
N ASP A 44 3.14 10.16 -9.65
CA ASP A 44 3.59 10.69 -8.36
C ASP A 44 3.47 9.64 -7.26
N CYS A 45 2.38 8.85 -7.28
CA CYS A 45 2.18 7.75 -6.34
C CYS A 45 3.17 6.61 -6.53
N GLN A 46 3.48 6.25 -7.78
CA GLN A 46 4.49 5.24 -8.10
C GLN A 46 5.87 5.71 -7.63
N TYR A 47 6.26 6.95 -7.94
CA TYR A 47 7.52 7.53 -7.49
C TYR A 47 7.62 7.53 -5.96
N MET A 48 6.56 7.93 -5.27
CA MET A 48 6.51 7.94 -3.81
C MET A 48 6.63 6.52 -3.23
N TYR A 49 5.96 5.52 -3.84
CA TYR A 49 6.04 4.12 -3.42
C TYR A 49 7.44 3.52 -3.60
N ASP A 50 8.07 3.81 -4.74
CA ASP A 50 9.41 3.32 -5.09
C ASP A 50 10.51 3.93 -4.20
N ASN A 51 10.28 5.15 -3.72
CA ASN A 51 11.20 5.89 -2.85
C ASN A 51 10.74 5.91 -1.37
N TRP A 52 9.85 5.01 -0.98
CA TRP A 52 9.40 4.86 0.40
C TRP A 52 10.59 4.49 1.33
N PRO A 53 10.77 5.12 2.51
CA PRO A 53 9.83 5.94 3.27
C PRO A 53 10.05 7.46 3.16
N ASN A 54 10.66 7.97 2.09
CA ASN A 54 11.28 9.31 2.08
C ASN A 54 10.31 10.52 2.07
N PHE A 55 9.00 10.30 2.11
CA PHE A 55 7.97 11.34 2.05
C PHE A 55 7.04 11.35 3.28
N PRO A 56 7.57 11.30 4.53
CA PRO A 56 6.72 11.39 5.70
C PRO A 56 6.10 12.79 5.76
N ASP A 57 4.77 12.85 5.79
CA ASP A 57 4.03 14.09 5.91
C ASP A 57 2.76 13.85 6.70
N TRP A 58 2.85 14.02 8.03
CA TRP A 58 1.76 13.79 9.00
C TRP A 58 0.72 14.92 9.09
N SER A 59 0.78 15.90 8.17
CA SER A 59 -0.05 17.12 8.21
C SER A 59 -0.47 17.54 6.80
N PRO A 60 -1.70 18.06 6.60
CA PRO A 60 -2.72 18.28 7.61
C PRO A 60 -3.48 16.99 7.95
N THR A 61 -4.10 16.99 9.12
CA THR A 61 -5.19 16.07 9.45
C THR A 61 -6.49 16.62 8.89
N CYS A 62 -7.40 15.75 8.46
CA CYS A 62 -8.75 16.15 8.09
C CYS A 62 -9.78 15.49 9.01
N HIS A 63 -10.97 16.08 9.04
CA HIS A 63 -12.13 15.53 9.73
C HIS A 63 -13.15 15.09 8.69
N TYR A 64 -13.74 13.93 8.90
CA TYR A 64 -14.79 13.36 8.05
C TYR A 64 -15.95 12.85 8.91
N TYR A 65 -17.12 12.65 8.32
CA TYR A 65 -18.27 12.05 9.00
C TYR A 65 -18.36 10.57 8.67
N ASP A 66 -18.38 9.70 9.69
CA ASP A 66 -18.38 8.24 9.51
C ASP A 66 -19.78 7.60 9.69
N GLY A 67 -20.84 8.41 9.65
CA GLY A 67 -22.20 7.96 9.92
C GLY A 67 -22.62 8.06 11.40
N VAL A 68 -21.66 8.16 12.33
CA VAL A 68 -21.89 8.20 13.79
C VAL A 68 -21.43 9.52 14.40
N GLY A 69 -20.31 10.08 13.91
CA GLY A 69 -19.75 11.32 14.42
C GLY A 69 -18.64 11.87 13.55
N SER A 70 -17.97 12.90 14.07
CA SER A 70 -16.77 13.44 13.44
C SER A 70 -15.57 12.56 13.79
N SER A 71 -15.01 11.94 12.76
CA SER A 71 -13.80 11.15 12.81
C SER A 71 -12.62 11.91 12.21
N THR A 72 -11.40 11.47 12.50
CA THR A 72 -10.17 12.14 12.06
C THR A 72 -9.38 11.21 11.17
N ALA A 73 -8.86 11.74 10.07
CA ALA A 73 -7.88 11.08 9.25
C ALA A 73 -6.56 11.87 9.23
N TRP A 74 -5.48 11.12 9.12
CA TRP A 74 -4.12 11.62 9.05
C TRP A 74 -3.60 11.39 7.65
N ARG A 75 -2.87 12.35 7.11
CA ARG A 75 -2.02 12.14 5.93
C ARG A 75 -0.73 11.54 6.46
N PRO A 76 -0.31 10.29 6.20
CA PRO A 76 1.02 9.81 6.60
C PRO A 76 2.12 10.22 5.62
N ALA A 77 1.79 10.30 4.33
CA ALA A 77 2.76 10.56 3.27
C ALA A 77 2.13 11.38 2.15
N CYS A 78 2.92 12.28 1.56
CA CYS A 78 2.51 12.97 0.35
C CYS A 78 3.69 13.37 -0.53
N ASN A 79 3.52 13.25 -1.84
CA ASN A 79 4.45 13.69 -2.86
C ASN A 79 3.67 14.23 -4.07
N GLY A 80 3.91 15.49 -4.43
CA GLY A 80 3.21 16.12 -5.55
C GLY A 80 1.68 16.09 -5.35
N ASN A 81 0.96 15.53 -6.33
CA ASN A 81 -0.49 15.36 -6.25
C ASN A 81 -0.90 13.97 -5.69
N CYS A 82 0.04 13.18 -5.15
CA CYS A 82 -0.27 11.91 -4.51
C CYS A 82 -0.12 12.01 -2.99
N CYS A 83 -1.24 11.95 -2.28
CA CYS A 83 -1.25 11.87 -0.84
C CYS A 83 -1.92 10.57 -0.37
N VAL A 84 -1.36 10.00 0.70
CA VAL A 84 -1.93 8.84 1.39
C VAL A 84 -2.58 9.33 2.66
N TYR A 85 -3.78 8.84 2.93
CA TYR A 85 -4.53 9.14 4.15
C TYR A 85 -4.86 7.86 4.91
N THR A 86 -5.02 7.95 6.22
CA THR A 86 -5.48 6.86 7.07
C THR A 86 -6.36 7.37 8.19
N ASP A 87 -7.42 6.64 8.53
CA ASP A 87 -8.26 6.88 9.72
C ASP A 87 -7.71 6.17 10.98
N TRP A 88 -6.50 5.63 10.88
CA TRP A 88 -5.83 4.96 11.98
C TRP A 88 -4.74 5.84 12.59
N ASN A 89 -4.98 6.28 13.84
CA ASN A 89 -3.99 7.01 14.61
C ASN A 89 -2.77 6.12 14.91
N GLY A 90 -1.60 6.52 14.38
CA GLY A 90 -0.35 5.81 14.60
C GLY A 90 -0.16 4.60 13.68
N GLY A 91 -0.71 4.65 12.46
CA GLY A 91 -0.63 3.54 11.54
C GLY A 91 0.77 3.03 11.25
N LEU A 92 0.91 1.70 11.25
CA LEU A 92 2.16 1.02 10.98
C LEU A 92 2.59 1.30 9.54
N TRP A 93 3.77 1.90 9.43
CA TRP A 93 4.33 2.34 8.15
C TRP A 93 4.43 1.22 7.10
N ALA A 94 4.64 -0.03 7.55
CA ALA A 94 4.69 -1.20 6.68
C ALA A 94 3.30 -1.62 6.15
N ASP A 95 2.26 -1.48 6.98
CA ASP A 95 0.88 -1.82 6.60
C ASP A 95 0.35 -0.75 5.63
N ILE A 96 0.61 0.53 5.92
CA ILE A 96 0.30 1.65 5.01
C ILE A 96 0.96 1.44 3.65
N ARG A 97 2.27 1.13 3.62
CA ARG A 97 2.99 0.85 2.38
C ARG A 97 2.38 -0.34 1.62
N THR A 98 2.00 -1.39 2.33
CA THR A 98 1.40 -2.58 1.70
C THR A 98 0.06 -2.20 1.09
N ALA A 99 -0.80 -1.48 1.81
CA ALA A 99 -2.07 -0.98 1.29
C ALA A 99 -1.90 -0.09 0.05
N VAL A 100 -0.94 0.85 0.06
CA VAL A 100 -0.60 1.67 -1.10
C VAL A 100 -0.24 0.81 -2.31
N SER A 101 0.48 -0.30 -2.12
CA SER A 101 0.82 -1.18 -3.25
C SER A 101 -0.39 -1.84 -3.91
N HIS A 102 -1.44 -2.16 -3.14
CA HIS A 102 -2.70 -2.67 -3.69
C HIS A 102 -3.52 -1.55 -4.33
N LEU A 103 -3.53 -0.36 -3.75
CA LEU A 103 -4.26 0.80 -4.28
C LEU A 103 -3.67 1.31 -5.61
N LEU A 104 -2.38 1.08 -5.88
CA LEU A 104 -1.79 1.39 -7.18
C LEU A 104 -2.41 0.57 -8.33
N ASP A 105 -3.02 -0.59 -8.05
CA ASP A 105 -3.74 -1.38 -9.05
C ASP A 105 -5.08 -0.73 -9.46
N CYS A 106 -5.57 0.26 -8.71
CA CYS A 106 -6.71 1.10 -9.09
C CYS A 106 -6.36 2.15 -10.17
N GLY A 107 -5.08 2.28 -10.54
CA GLY A 107 -4.63 3.36 -11.43
C GLY A 107 -5.10 3.24 -12.88
N ASP A 108 -5.63 4.34 -13.43
CA ASP A 108 -5.89 4.50 -14.86
C ASP A 108 -4.65 5.10 -15.54
N LYS A 109 -3.85 4.23 -16.19
CA LYS A 109 -2.64 4.62 -16.92
C LYS A 109 -2.91 5.56 -18.09
N ALA A 110 -4.09 5.50 -18.71
CA ALA A 110 -4.43 6.36 -19.84
C ALA A 110 -4.67 7.81 -19.39
N LYS A 111 -5.13 8.00 -18.15
CA LYS A 111 -5.39 9.31 -17.55
C LYS A 111 -4.28 9.78 -16.60
N ASN A 112 -3.33 8.90 -16.27
CA ASN A 112 -2.33 9.12 -15.24
C ASN A 112 -2.98 9.45 -13.87
N THR A 113 -4.11 8.79 -13.57
CA THR A 113 -4.83 8.99 -12.31
C THR A 113 -4.88 7.70 -11.49
N VAL A 114 -4.95 7.83 -10.18
CA VAL A 114 -5.19 6.73 -9.24
C VAL A 114 -5.90 7.28 -8.02
N ASN A 115 -6.87 6.54 -7.51
CA ASN A 115 -7.60 6.91 -6.31
C ASN A 115 -8.27 5.65 -5.76
N GLY A 116 -8.54 5.63 -4.45
CA GLY A 116 -9.26 4.54 -3.81
C GLY A 116 -8.92 4.35 -2.33
N VAL A 117 -9.66 3.46 -1.70
CA VAL A 117 -9.56 3.13 -0.28
C VAL A 117 -9.46 1.62 -0.07
N LEU A 118 -8.67 1.22 0.92
CA LEU A 118 -8.44 -0.17 1.30
C LEU A 118 -8.52 -0.33 2.82
N GLN A 119 -9.31 -1.28 3.28
CA GLN A 119 -9.35 -1.66 4.68
C GLN A 119 -8.14 -2.55 5.03
N VAL A 120 -7.37 -2.12 6.03
CA VAL A 120 -6.36 -2.94 6.70
C VAL A 120 -7.04 -3.58 7.92
N VAL A 121 -7.13 -4.90 7.93
CA VAL A 121 -7.72 -5.70 9.01
C VAL A 121 -7.01 -5.38 10.32
N ASP A 122 -7.80 -5.08 11.35
CA ASP A 122 -7.37 -4.65 12.68
C ASP A 122 -6.57 -3.33 12.72
N SER A 123 -6.59 -2.53 11.65
CA SER A 123 -5.68 -1.38 11.48
C SER A 123 -6.28 -0.19 10.71
N GLY A 124 -7.61 -0.14 10.56
CA GLY A 124 -8.30 0.97 9.89
C GLY A 124 -8.12 0.99 8.37
N ARG A 125 -8.54 2.08 7.74
CA ARG A 125 -8.52 2.27 6.29
C ARG A 125 -7.30 3.09 5.86
N VAL A 126 -6.82 2.79 4.66
CA VAL A 126 -5.79 3.54 3.96
C VAL A 126 -6.35 3.97 2.62
N CYS A 127 -6.13 5.23 2.26
CA CYS A 127 -6.64 5.84 1.05
C CYS A 127 -5.50 6.48 0.23
N ILE A 128 -5.59 6.41 -1.10
CA ILE A 128 -4.83 7.28 -2.01
C ILE A 128 -5.80 8.31 -2.58
N SER A 129 -5.42 9.59 -2.50
CA SER A 129 -6.19 10.70 -3.04
C SER A 129 -5.27 11.87 -3.39
N ASN A 130 -5.82 12.92 -4.00
CA ASN A 130 -5.10 14.18 -4.17
C ASN A 130 -4.95 14.93 -2.83
N GLY A 131 -4.21 16.05 -2.83
CA GLY A 131 -3.92 16.82 -1.61
C GLY A 131 -5.14 17.38 -0.88
N ASP A 132 -6.28 17.48 -1.58
CA ASP A 132 -7.53 18.04 -1.06
C ASP A 132 -8.60 16.97 -0.77
N GLY A 133 -8.45 15.75 -1.28
CA GLY A 133 -9.49 14.71 -1.25
C GLY A 133 -9.45 13.83 -0.01
N CYS A 134 -9.07 14.38 1.14
CA CYS A 134 -9.03 13.66 2.42
C CYS A 134 -10.43 13.34 2.96
N GLY A 135 -11.42 14.23 2.73
CA GLY A 135 -12.81 13.98 3.11
C GLY A 135 -13.41 12.81 2.32
N ASP A 136 -13.26 12.86 1.00
CA ASP A 136 -13.76 11.83 0.07
C ASP A 136 -13.19 10.43 0.34
N CYS A 137 -12.04 10.33 1.00
CA CYS A 137 -11.40 9.04 1.32
C CYS A 137 -12.23 8.12 2.22
N PHE A 138 -13.07 8.71 3.08
CA PHE A 138 -13.63 8.00 4.23
C PHE A 138 -15.11 8.29 4.47
N GLU A 139 -15.69 9.18 3.66
CA GLU A 139 -17.13 9.43 3.57
C GLU A 139 -17.78 8.34 2.71
N ASP A 140 -18.46 7.39 3.36
CA ASP A 140 -19.30 6.35 2.74
C ASP A 140 -20.79 6.61 3.05
#